data_AF-A0AA38GPA6-F1
#
_entry.id   AF-A0AA38GPA6-F1
#
_cell.length_a   1.000
_cell.length_b   1.000
_cell.length_c   1.000
_cell.angle_alpha   90.00
_cell.angle_beta   90.00
_cell.angle_gamma   90.00
#
_symmetry.space_group_name_H-M   'P 1'
#
loop_
_entity.id
_entity.type
_entity.pdbx_description
1 polymer ?
#
loop_
_entity_poly.entity_id
_entity_poly.type
_entity_poly.pdbx_seq_one_letter_code
_entity_poly.pdbx_strand_id
1 'polypeptide(L)'
;DSITSTARSDNNDDGSSGSSTSKRPSIDRIYEYNMVPLDAVLNSRRIADNMAKCGYGKECVQIYTFIRKSVVERSLYNLGVEKAISNDIRKMDWQVVDVKIKKWIYAANISIRILFAREKRLCDEVFHGVDKMRDFCFAEIAKESTSRLLTFAEAIAATCRAPQMIFRVLDVYETVTYFLPDIKATYSHDLCRTVQEQADEIVVRLGEAVWCILTEFENAIKMENSIVPIAGGTVHPLARYVMNYLTFLSDYKEALIKPSTDTPGELPTVLPDNIALDNCPGRLSTRISTRFGWIIFFLVSKLEARSDLYDDVALSHLFLMNNLHYIVQKVKDCELKCVLGEKWLKTQRNTVRQCAGDYEKAVWKNVLSSITEEGGVSSGEALKEKLKGFNLAMEEATRRHGGWVVPDATLREKVGKSILDMVLPAYRIFLARFKNRYESYIKYTPEELQELLRN
;
A
#
# COMPACT_ATOMS: atom_id res chain seq x y z
N ASP A 1 17.35 -26.16 33.41
CA ASP A 1 16.99 -24.74 33.69
C ASP A 1 18.24 -23.91 33.74
N SER A 2 18.77 -23.70 32.55
CA SER A 2 20.17 -23.50 32.21
C SER A 2 20.27 -22.48 31.07
N ILE A 3 21.51 -22.03 30.81
CA ILE A 3 22.03 -21.25 29.67
C ILE A 3 22.09 -19.75 30.03
N THR A 4 23.19 -19.15 30.54
CA THR A 4 24.66 -19.30 30.34
C THR A 4 25.09 -19.01 28.89
N SER A 5 25.57 -17.80 28.60
CA SER A 5 26.99 -17.40 28.38
C SER A 5 27.59 -17.71 27.00
N THR A 6 28.44 -16.77 26.54
CA THR A 6 29.64 -16.93 25.67
C THR A 6 29.41 -17.41 24.22
N ALA A 7 30.16 -17.04 23.17
CA ALA A 7 31.30 -16.15 22.93
C ALA A 7 31.64 -16.19 21.41
N ARG A 8 32.37 -15.16 20.92
CA ARG A 8 33.44 -15.22 19.87
C ARG A 8 33.05 -15.68 18.44
N SER A 9 33.67 -15.27 17.33
CA SER A 9 34.96 -14.61 17.04
C SER A 9 34.96 -14.02 15.61
N ASP A 10 35.65 -12.89 15.48
CA ASP A 10 36.59 -12.45 14.43
C ASP A 10 36.60 -13.13 13.04
N ASN A 11 36.59 -12.29 12.00
CA ASN A 11 37.64 -12.31 10.98
C ASN A 11 37.84 -10.91 10.39
N ASN A 12 39.10 -10.46 10.47
CA ASN A 12 39.64 -9.29 9.77
C ASN A 12 39.73 -9.59 8.26
N ASP A 13 39.48 -8.58 7.44
CA ASP A 13 40.27 -8.39 6.22
C ASP A 13 40.41 -6.88 5.93
N ASP A 14 41.66 -6.45 5.89
CA ASP A 14 42.11 -5.10 5.59
C ASP A 14 41.87 -4.78 4.11
N GLY A 15 41.26 -3.63 3.84
CA GLY A 15 41.02 -3.12 2.50
C GLY A 15 40.86 -1.61 2.51
N SER A 16 41.95 -0.90 2.81
CA SER A 16 42.05 0.56 2.66
C SER A 16 41.74 0.98 1.22
N SER A 17 40.67 1.72 1.01
CA SER A 17 40.53 2.64 -0.13
C SER A 17 39.55 3.75 0.22
N GLY A 18 40.03 4.99 0.12
CA GLY A 18 39.39 6.19 0.62
C GLY A 18 38.04 6.48 -0.03
N SER A 19 37.08 6.84 0.82
CA SER A 19 35.85 7.53 0.42
C SER A 19 35.59 8.61 1.46
N SER A 20 35.68 9.86 1.01
CA SER A 20 35.29 11.07 1.72
C SER A 20 33.81 10.98 2.12
N THR A 21 33.55 10.38 3.28
CA THR A 21 32.23 10.32 3.88
C THR A 21 31.90 11.70 4.46
N SER A 22 31.09 12.45 3.73
CA SER A 22 30.32 13.58 4.25
C SER A 22 29.52 13.09 5.46
N LYS A 23 30.07 13.30 6.66
CA LYS A 23 29.42 12.98 7.93
C LYS A 23 28.19 13.88 8.06
N ARG A 24 26.99 13.30 7.87
CA ARG A 24 25.72 13.94 8.23
C ARG A 24 25.85 14.48 9.66
N PRO A 25 25.49 15.75 9.93
CA PRO A 25 25.55 16.26 11.29
C PRO A 25 24.51 15.52 12.14
N SER A 26 24.98 14.83 13.19
CA SER A 26 24.14 14.27 14.23
C SER A 26 23.33 15.38 14.90
N ILE A 27 22.15 15.05 15.42
CA ILE A 27 21.28 15.97 16.19
C ILE A 27 22.12 16.70 17.25
N ASP A 28 23.00 15.98 17.95
CA ASP A 28 23.91 16.54 18.96
C ASP A 28 24.83 17.66 18.44
N ARG A 29 25.30 17.59 17.18
CA ARG A 29 26.11 18.65 16.57
C ARG A 29 25.30 19.90 16.24
N ILE A 30 24.03 19.75 15.88
CA ILE A 30 23.10 20.88 15.70
C ILE A 30 22.73 21.48 17.07
N TYR A 31 22.65 20.63 18.10
CA TYR A 31 22.44 21.06 19.48
C TYR A 31 23.60 21.92 19.98
N GLU A 32 24.85 21.48 19.81
CA GLU A 32 26.05 22.23 20.23
C GLU A 32 26.28 23.50 19.39
N TYR A 33 26.11 23.44 18.07
CA TYR A 33 26.44 24.55 17.16
C TYR A 33 25.54 25.79 17.33
N ASN A 34 24.31 25.61 17.83
CA ASN A 34 23.31 26.68 17.93
C ASN A 34 22.99 27.11 19.38
N MET A 35 23.70 26.60 20.39
CA MET A 35 23.54 27.09 21.76
C MET A 35 24.25 28.43 21.93
N VAL A 36 23.46 29.49 22.14
CA VAL A 36 23.98 30.77 22.60
C VAL A 36 24.20 30.67 24.11
N PRO A 37 25.42 30.93 24.64
CA PRO A 37 25.67 30.89 26.08
C PRO A 37 24.74 31.85 26.83
N LEU A 38 24.28 31.45 28.01
CA LEU A 38 23.32 32.23 28.81
C LEU A 38 23.82 33.66 29.08
N ASP A 39 25.11 33.82 29.38
CA ASP A 39 25.71 35.14 29.60
C ASP A 39 25.61 36.05 28.36
N ALA A 40 25.75 35.47 27.17
CA ALA A 40 25.60 36.20 25.92
C ALA A 40 24.14 36.61 25.67
N VAL A 41 23.17 35.78 26.03
CA VAL A 41 21.73 36.12 25.95
C VAL A 41 21.40 37.26 26.91
N LEU A 42 21.84 37.18 28.16
CA LEU A 42 21.59 38.22 29.18
C LEU A 42 22.25 39.55 28.80
N ASN A 43 23.47 39.52 28.25
CA ASN A 43 24.13 40.72 27.75
C ASN A 43 23.39 41.30 26.54
N SER A 44 22.94 40.45 25.61
CA SER A 44 22.16 40.89 24.44
C SER A 44 20.84 41.53 24.86
N ARG A 45 20.15 40.99 25.88
CA ARG A 45 18.95 41.60 26.48
C ARG A 45 19.23 42.99 27.01
N ARG A 46 20.28 43.15 27.83
CA ARG A 46 20.65 44.46 28.40
C ARG A 46 20.95 45.50 27.32
N ILE A 47 21.61 45.09 26.24
CA ILE A 47 21.91 45.96 25.10
C ILE A 47 20.62 46.34 24.37
N ALA A 48 19.75 45.37 24.06
CA ALA A 48 18.48 45.61 23.39
C ALA A 48 17.58 46.56 24.19
N ASP A 49 17.46 46.37 25.50
CA ASP A 49 16.68 47.23 26.39
C ASP A 49 17.19 48.68 26.40
N ASN A 50 18.50 48.85 26.46
CA ASN A 50 19.12 50.19 26.45
C ASN A 50 18.93 50.86 25.09
N MET A 51 19.16 50.14 23.98
CA MET A 51 18.93 50.67 22.63
C MET A 51 17.47 51.04 22.40
N ALA A 52 16.53 50.24 22.90
CA ALA A 52 15.10 50.54 22.84
C ALA A 52 14.76 51.83 23.62
N LYS A 53 15.29 52.00 24.84
CA LYS A 53 15.10 53.22 25.65
C LYS A 53 15.71 54.46 25.01
N CYS A 54 16.81 54.32 24.28
CA CYS A 54 17.46 55.42 23.56
C CYS A 54 16.84 55.72 22.19
N GLY A 55 15.77 55.03 21.78
CA GLY A 55 15.08 55.25 20.50
C GLY A 55 15.71 54.52 19.29
N TYR A 56 16.77 53.73 19.49
CA TYR A 56 17.48 52.98 18.44
C TYR A 56 17.00 51.52 18.30
N GLY A 57 15.72 51.27 18.63
CA GLY A 57 15.15 49.92 18.61
C GLY A 57 15.09 49.31 17.21
N LYS A 58 14.89 50.12 16.16
CA LYS A 58 14.82 49.64 14.77
C LYS A 58 16.16 49.12 14.29
N GLU A 59 17.23 49.85 14.56
CA GLU A 59 18.61 49.51 14.23
C GLU A 59 19.04 48.24 14.97
N CYS A 60 18.67 48.12 16.26
CA CYS A 60 18.90 46.91 17.06
C CYS A 60 18.25 45.68 16.42
N VAL A 61 16.96 45.77 16.08
CA VAL A 61 16.19 44.71 15.43
C VAL A 61 16.78 44.33 14.06
N GLN A 62 17.20 45.31 13.25
CA GLN A 62 17.79 45.06 11.94
C GLN A 62 19.10 44.26 12.05
N ILE A 63 20.01 44.67 12.94
CA ILE A 63 21.30 43.98 13.13
C ILE A 63 21.06 42.57 13.68
N TYR A 64 20.20 42.43 14.69
CA TYR A 64 19.88 41.14 15.30
C TYR A 64 19.30 40.18 14.25
N THR A 65 18.28 40.61 13.53
CA THR A 65 17.62 39.82 12.46
C THR A 65 18.61 39.42 11.38
N PHE A 66 19.47 40.33 10.92
CA PHE A 66 20.47 40.04 9.89
C PHE A 66 21.41 38.90 10.31
N ILE A 67 21.97 38.99 11.53
CA ILE A 67 22.89 37.98 12.06
C ILE A 67 22.16 36.65 12.25
N ARG A 68 21.03 36.65 12.96
CA ARG A 68 20.29 35.42 13.28
C ARG A 68 19.73 34.73 12.04
N LYS A 69 19.23 35.49 11.05
CA LYS A 69 18.79 34.94 9.75
C LYS A 69 19.92 34.19 9.06
N SER A 70 21.14 34.73 9.06
CA SER A 70 22.30 34.04 8.48
C SER A 70 22.63 32.71 9.17
N VAL A 71 22.45 32.62 10.50
CA VAL A 71 22.68 31.40 11.30
C VAL A 71 21.61 30.35 11.00
N VAL A 72 20.34 30.75 10.94
CA VAL A 72 19.22 29.88 10.58
C VAL A 72 19.38 29.36 9.15
N GLU A 73 19.72 30.22 8.19
CA GLU A 73 19.95 29.81 6.80
C GLU A 73 21.11 28.81 6.66
N ARG A 74 22.21 29.03 7.38
CA ARG A 74 23.34 28.08 7.40
C ARG A 74 22.95 26.74 8.02
N SER A 75 22.16 26.75 9.08
CA SER A 75 21.65 25.53 9.72
C SER A 75 20.75 24.73 8.77
N LEU A 76 19.86 25.42 8.04
CA LEU A 76 18.98 24.80 7.04
C LEU A 76 19.78 24.23 5.86
N TYR A 77 20.81 24.94 5.40
CA TYR A 77 21.71 24.45 4.37
C TYR A 77 22.42 23.16 4.80
N ASN A 78 22.92 23.10 6.04
CA ASN A 78 23.57 21.90 6.59
C ASN A 78 22.60 20.72 6.76
N LEU A 79 21.32 20.98 6.92
CA LEU A 79 20.25 19.97 6.92
C LEU A 79 19.86 19.49 5.52
N GLY A 80 20.41 20.09 4.46
CA GLY A 80 20.11 19.75 3.08
C GLY A 80 18.85 20.41 2.52
N VAL A 81 18.38 21.49 3.15
CA VAL A 81 17.27 22.32 2.64
C VAL A 81 17.84 23.30 1.62
N GLU A 82 18.03 22.84 0.39
CA GLU A 82 18.47 23.66 -0.73
C GLU A 82 17.42 24.75 -1.09
N LYS A 83 17.88 25.90 -1.62
CA LYS A 83 16.98 27.00 -2.01
C LYS A 83 16.12 26.68 -3.26
N ALA A 84 16.49 25.66 -4.05
CA ALA A 84 15.98 25.41 -5.40
C ALA A 84 14.99 24.23 -5.52
N ILE A 85 14.44 23.70 -4.43
CA ILE A 85 13.77 22.39 -4.49
C ILE A 85 12.39 22.43 -5.17
N SER A 86 11.69 23.57 -5.23
CA SER A 86 10.28 23.61 -5.67
C SER A 86 10.06 23.52 -7.20
N ASN A 87 10.91 24.14 -8.03
CA ASN A 87 10.61 24.27 -9.47
C ASN A 87 11.03 23.05 -10.33
N ASP A 88 11.92 22.19 -9.84
CA ASP A 88 12.49 21.10 -10.65
C ASP A 88 11.87 19.73 -10.37
N ILE A 89 11.07 19.56 -9.30
CA ILE A 89 10.49 18.25 -8.92
C ILE A 89 9.71 17.62 -10.08
N ARG A 90 8.95 18.44 -10.82
CA ARG A 90 8.11 17.98 -11.93
C ARG A 90 8.90 17.32 -13.08
N LYS A 91 10.19 17.64 -13.22
CA LYS A 91 11.04 17.14 -14.30
C LYS A 91 12.00 16.04 -13.86
N MET A 92 12.02 15.70 -12.58
CA MET A 92 12.95 14.72 -12.01
C MET A 92 12.39 13.30 -12.09
N ASP A 93 13.30 12.32 -12.17
CA ASP A 93 12.96 10.91 -12.01
C ASP A 93 12.45 10.65 -10.58
N TRP A 94 11.47 9.76 -10.47
CA TRP A 94 10.90 9.35 -9.19
C TRP A 94 11.94 8.89 -8.17
N GLN A 95 12.96 8.13 -8.58
CA GLN A 95 13.98 7.63 -7.67
C GLN A 95 14.74 8.77 -6.97
N VAL A 96 14.94 9.89 -7.68
CA VAL A 96 15.58 11.09 -7.13
C VAL A 96 14.61 11.82 -6.19
N VAL A 97 13.34 11.92 -6.58
CA VAL A 97 12.29 12.55 -5.77
C VAL A 97 12.07 11.78 -4.45
N ASP A 98 12.04 10.46 -4.47
CA ASP A 98 11.93 9.59 -3.27
C ASP A 98 13.03 9.89 -2.24
N VAL A 99 14.29 9.98 -2.71
CA VAL A 99 15.43 10.32 -1.86
C VAL A 99 15.30 11.74 -1.30
N LYS A 100 14.83 12.70 -2.11
CA LYS A 100 14.60 14.08 -1.67
C LYS A 100 13.48 14.18 -0.64
N ILE A 101 12.39 13.45 -0.80
CA ILE A 101 11.29 13.39 0.17
C ILE A 101 11.81 12.90 1.52
N LYS A 102 12.55 11.78 1.55
CA LYS A 102 13.13 11.26 2.80
C LYS A 102 14.06 12.26 3.50
N LYS A 103 14.91 12.94 2.73
CA LYS A 103 15.78 14.01 3.25
C LYS A 103 14.96 15.18 3.78
N TRP A 104 13.92 15.59 3.07
CA TRP A 104 13.02 16.65 3.48
C TRP A 104 12.28 16.30 4.76
N ILE A 105 11.75 15.08 4.92
CA ILE A 105 11.07 14.62 6.15
C ILE A 105 12.01 14.77 7.36
N TYR A 106 13.27 14.33 7.21
CA TYR A 106 14.28 14.48 8.27
C TYR A 106 14.56 15.95 8.58
N ALA A 107 14.81 16.76 7.55
CA ALA A 107 15.14 18.17 7.71
C ALA A 107 13.97 18.99 8.28
N ALA A 108 12.73 18.74 7.85
CA ALA A 108 11.53 19.43 8.28
C ALA A 108 11.26 19.19 9.78
N ASN A 109 11.37 17.93 10.23
CA ASN A 109 11.24 17.57 11.63
C ASN A 109 12.21 18.35 12.53
N ILE A 110 13.49 18.42 12.15
CA ILE A 110 14.50 19.15 12.92
C ILE A 110 14.26 20.65 12.85
N SER A 111 13.98 21.18 11.66
CA SER A 111 13.82 22.61 11.45
C SER A 111 12.65 23.18 12.25
N ILE A 112 11.50 22.51 12.20
CA ILE A 112 10.28 23.02 12.84
C ILE A 112 10.31 22.83 14.34
N ARG A 113 10.66 21.61 14.80
CA ARG A 113 10.55 21.28 16.23
C ARG A 113 11.72 21.76 17.06
N ILE A 114 12.89 21.94 16.44
CA ILE A 114 14.13 22.30 17.15
C ILE A 114 14.59 23.69 16.74
N LEU A 115 14.89 23.92 15.46
CA LEU A 115 15.53 25.16 15.03
C LEU A 115 14.64 26.39 15.24
N PHE A 116 13.42 26.40 14.69
CA PHE A 116 12.52 27.55 14.81
C PHE A 116 11.95 27.71 16.22
N ALA A 117 11.66 26.61 16.92
CA ALA A 117 11.23 26.66 18.32
C ALA A 117 12.31 27.29 19.24
N ARG A 118 13.60 27.01 18.98
CA ARG A 118 14.70 27.65 19.70
C ARG A 118 14.87 29.11 19.33
N GLU A 119 14.77 29.45 18.05
CA GLU A 119 14.89 30.84 17.62
C GLU A 119 13.78 31.70 18.24
N LYS A 120 12.55 31.16 18.33
CA LYS A 120 11.45 31.82 19.06
C LYS A 120 11.84 32.09 20.51
N ARG A 121 12.28 31.08 21.25
CA ARG A 121 12.70 31.23 22.65
C ARG A 121 13.83 32.25 22.80
N LEU A 122 14.80 32.25 21.88
CA LEU A 122 15.90 33.21 21.92
C LEU A 122 15.40 34.65 21.70
N CYS A 123 14.50 34.87 20.73
CA CYS A 123 13.84 36.17 20.56
C CYS A 123 13.06 36.58 21.82
N ASP A 124 12.32 35.65 22.43
CA ASP A 124 11.56 35.87 23.67
C ASP A 124 12.48 36.27 24.83
N GLU A 125 13.66 35.64 24.92
CA GLU A 125 14.64 35.93 25.95
C GLU A 125 15.36 37.26 25.69
N VAL A 126 15.80 37.56 24.46
CA VAL A 126 16.57 38.78 24.16
C VAL A 126 15.69 40.04 24.23
N PHE A 127 14.46 39.99 23.72
CA PHE A 127 13.55 41.15 23.66
C PHE A 127 12.45 41.11 24.73
N HIS A 128 12.75 40.51 25.88
CA HIS A 128 11.81 40.36 26.97
C HIS A 128 11.25 41.71 27.43
N GLY A 129 9.92 41.87 27.39
CA GLY A 129 9.24 43.12 27.77
C GLY A 129 9.01 44.10 26.61
N VAL A 130 9.46 43.78 25.39
CA VAL A 130 9.20 44.58 24.18
C VAL A 130 8.55 43.72 23.08
N ASP A 131 7.29 43.36 23.28
CA ASP A 131 6.54 42.39 22.44
C ASP A 131 6.63 42.69 20.93
N LYS A 132 6.48 43.96 20.53
CA LYS A 132 6.54 44.37 19.12
C LYS A 132 7.89 44.07 18.46
N MET A 133 9.00 44.23 19.19
CA MET A 133 10.34 43.94 18.65
C MET A 133 10.59 42.43 18.59
N ARG A 134 10.20 41.71 19.67
CA ARG A 134 10.28 40.25 19.75
C ARG A 134 9.59 39.57 18.57
N ASP A 135 8.31 39.91 18.37
CA ASP A 135 7.46 39.25 17.39
C ASP A 135 7.88 39.59 15.95
N PHE A 136 8.34 40.82 15.72
CA PHE A 136 8.90 41.24 14.43
C PHE A 136 10.23 40.53 14.12
N CYS A 137 11.18 40.48 15.06
CA CYS A 137 12.45 39.78 14.89
C CYS A 137 12.24 38.31 14.49
N PHE A 138 11.41 37.59 15.26
CA PHE A 138 11.14 36.18 14.98
C PHE A 138 10.50 35.98 13.59
N ALA A 139 9.50 36.80 13.25
CA ALA A 139 8.84 36.73 11.95
C ALA A 139 9.83 36.92 10.79
N GLU A 140 10.69 37.94 10.85
CA GLU A 140 11.66 38.22 9.79
C GLU A 140 12.74 37.13 9.63
N ILE A 141 13.11 36.47 10.73
CA ILE A 141 14.12 35.40 10.71
C ILE A 141 13.55 34.09 10.15
N ALA A 142 12.35 33.69 10.58
CA ALA A 142 11.88 32.31 10.42
C ALA A 142 10.79 32.13 9.34
N LYS A 143 10.02 33.17 9.02
CA LYS A 143 8.85 33.10 8.12
C LYS A 143 9.19 32.59 6.72
N GLU A 144 10.16 33.24 6.06
CA GLU A 144 10.58 32.88 4.70
C GLU A 144 11.14 31.45 4.63
N SER A 145 11.96 31.09 5.61
CA SER A 145 12.58 29.76 5.70
C SER A 145 11.55 28.65 5.92
N THR A 146 10.54 28.89 6.74
CA THR A 146 9.44 27.94 6.98
C THR A 146 8.56 27.82 5.76
N SER A 147 8.21 28.95 5.13
CA SER A 147 7.43 28.95 3.90
C SER A 147 8.12 28.14 2.81
N ARG A 148 9.44 28.28 2.65
CA ARG A 148 10.24 27.48 1.71
C ARG A 148 10.17 25.97 1.98
N LEU A 149 10.21 25.55 3.25
CA LEU A 149 10.04 24.14 3.62
C LEU A 149 8.66 23.61 3.24
N LEU A 150 7.63 24.42 3.48
CA LEU A 150 6.24 24.12 3.18
C LEU A 150 5.96 24.05 1.66
N THR A 151 6.53 24.96 0.87
CA THR A 151 6.41 24.96 -0.61
C THR A 151 6.95 23.67 -1.24
N PHE A 152 7.90 22.97 -0.61
CA PHE A 152 8.31 21.65 -1.09
C PHE A 152 7.18 20.62 -0.96
N ALA A 153 6.52 20.54 0.20
CA ALA A 153 5.39 19.64 0.41
C ALA A 153 4.23 19.98 -0.53
N GLU A 154 4.00 21.28 -0.77
CA GLU A 154 3.03 21.76 -1.75
C GLU A 154 3.35 21.27 -3.19
N ALA A 155 4.61 21.34 -3.61
CA ALA A 155 5.04 20.85 -4.91
C ALA A 155 4.88 19.32 -5.03
N ILE A 156 5.11 18.56 -3.96
CA ILE A 156 4.83 17.11 -3.91
C ILE A 156 3.32 16.85 -4.13
N ALA A 157 2.45 17.57 -3.40
CA ALA A 157 1.01 17.44 -3.55
C ALA A 157 0.53 17.75 -4.99
N ALA A 158 1.14 18.73 -5.65
CA ALA A 158 0.76 19.12 -7.00
C ALA A 158 1.21 18.12 -8.08
N THR A 159 2.41 17.53 -7.93
CA THR A 159 3.09 16.76 -9.00
C THR A 159 2.89 15.25 -8.91
N CYS A 160 2.64 14.71 -7.72
CA CYS A 160 2.56 13.26 -7.53
C CYS A 160 1.15 12.74 -7.87
N ARG A 161 1.04 12.04 -9.00
CA ARG A 161 -0.24 11.52 -9.52
C ARG A 161 -0.25 10.00 -9.73
N ALA A 162 0.92 9.40 -9.93
CA ALA A 162 1.02 7.95 -10.17
C ALA A 162 0.78 7.11 -8.89
N PRO A 163 0.21 5.89 -9.01
CA PRO A 163 -0.16 5.05 -7.85
C PRO A 163 1.00 4.77 -6.88
N GLN A 164 2.19 4.47 -7.39
CA GLN A 164 3.37 4.16 -6.56
C GLN A 164 3.82 5.31 -5.65
N MET A 165 3.39 6.55 -5.94
CA MET A 165 3.79 7.75 -5.22
C MET A 165 3.01 7.92 -3.91
N ILE A 166 1.84 7.29 -3.80
CA ILE A 166 0.88 7.51 -2.71
C ILE A 166 1.52 7.36 -1.32
N PHE A 167 2.40 6.37 -1.15
CA PHE A 167 3.04 6.07 0.13
C PHE A 167 3.92 7.23 0.60
N ARG A 168 4.64 7.88 -0.31
CA ARG A 168 5.45 9.04 0.05
C ARG A 168 4.64 10.30 0.25
N VAL A 169 3.55 10.47 -0.50
CA VAL A 169 2.60 11.56 -0.24
C VAL A 169 2.00 11.41 1.15
N LEU A 170 1.67 10.18 1.57
CA LEU A 170 1.21 9.85 2.92
C LEU A 170 2.29 10.12 3.97
N ASP A 171 3.54 9.71 3.74
CA ASP A 171 4.65 10.01 4.67
C ASP A 171 4.80 11.54 4.88
N VAL A 172 4.68 12.34 3.81
CA VAL A 172 4.71 13.81 3.89
C VAL A 172 3.48 14.35 4.62
N TYR A 173 2.29 13.84 4.32
CA TYR A 173 1.04 14.20 5.00
C TYR A 173 1.11 13.96 6.51
N GLU A 174 1.57 12.79 6.92
CA GLU A 174 1.77 12.45 8.34
C GLU A 174 2.79 13.38 8.99
N THR A 175 3.90 13.65 8.30
CA THR A 175 4.95 14.54 8.82
C THR A 175 4.42 15.96 9.03
N VAL A 176 3.71 16.52 8.06
CA VAL A 176 3.13 17.88 8.17
C VAL A 176 2.08 17.93 9.27
N THR A 177 1.19 16.94 9.32
CA THR A 177 0.15 16.84 10.35
C THR A 177 0.76 16.71 11.75
N TYR A 178 1.88 15.99 11.88
CA TYR A 178 2.58 15.79 13.15
C TYR A 178 3.14 17.10 13.73
N PHE A 179 3.79 17.93 12.92
CA PHE A 179 4.37 19.20 13.40
C PHE A 179 3.41 20.39 13.32
N LEU A 180 2.20 20.24 12.76
CA LEU A 180 1.22 21.32 12.63
C LEU A 180 0.89 22.01 13.97
N PRO A 181 0.68 21.29 15.10
CA PRO A 181 0.49 21.94 16.40
C PRO A 181 1.70 22.77 16.84
N ASP A 182 2.92 22.29 16.56
CA ASP A 182 4.15 23.00 16.87
C ASP A 182 4.28 24.30 16.03
N ILE A 183 3.87 24.26 14.76
CA ILE A 183 3.77 25.47 13.91
C ILE A 183 2.75 26.44 14.52
N LYS A 184 1.56 25.98 14.91
CA LYS A 184 0.53 26.85 15.50
C LYS A 184 1.01 27.50 16.80
N ALA A 185 1.70 26.75 17.66
CA ALA A 185 2.28 27.27 18.89
C ALA A 185 3.46 28.23 18.64
N THR A 186 4.32 27.92 17.67
CA THR A 186 5.50 28.75 17.36
C THR A 186 5.12 30.03 16.63
N TYR A 187 4.15 30.00 15.74
CA TYR A 187 3.74 31.13 14.90
C TYR A 187 2.45 31.82 15.36
N SER A 188 2.15 31.80 16.67
CA SER A 188 0.90 32.29 17.28
C SER A 188 0.56 33.77 17.07
N HIS A 189 1.49 34.58 16.56
CA HIS A 189 1.31 36.02 16.37
C HIS A 189 0.82 36.37 14.96
N ASP A 190 0.02 37.45 14.82
CA ASP A 190 -0.62 37.85 13.57
C ASP A 190 0.35 38.03 12.38
N LEU A 191 1.57 38.50 12.62
CA LEU A 191 2.61 38.66 11.59
C LEU A 191 2.98 37.35 10.87
N CYS A 192 2.74 36.21 11.53
CA CYS A 192 3.05 34.88 11.04
C CYS A 192 1.81 34.07 10.64
N ARG A 193 0.62 34.69 10.63
CA ARG A 193 -0.64 34.02 10.27
C ARG A 193 -0.56 33.32 8.92
N THR A 194 0.09 33.95 7.93
CA THR A 194 0.27 33.37 6.59
C THR A 194 0.98 32.02 6.60
N VAL A 195 1.89 31.77 7.56
CA VAL A 195 2.60 30.47 7.68
C VAL A 195 1.67 29.40 8.25
N GLN A 196 0.81 29.77 9.20
CA GLN A 196 -0.19 28.86 9.75
C GLN A 196 -1.23 28.49 8.69
N GLU A 197 -1.75 29.48 7.97
CA GLU A 197 -2.68 29.30 6.86
C GLU A 197 -2.07 28.41 5.76
N GLN A 198 -0.81 28.68 5.38
CA GLN A 198 -0.09 27.84 4.41
C GLN A 198 0.07 26.40 4.90
N ALA A 199 0.38 26.19 6.18
CA ALA A 199 0.52 24.84 6.74
C ALA A 199 -0.81 24.07 6.77
N ASP A 200 -1.91 24.74 7.13
CA ASP A 200 -3.26 24.16 7.10
C ASP A 200 -3.67 23.82 5.66
N GLU A 201 -3.44 24.72 4.69
CA GLU A 201 -3.75 24.49 3.27
C GLU A 201 -2.98 23.29 2.69
N ILE A 202 -1.70 23.13 3.03
CA ILE A 202 -0.88 22.03 2.52
C ILE A 202 -1.38 20.68 3.01
N VAL A 203 -1.85 20.58 4.26
CA VAL A 203 -2.45 19.33 4.77
C VAL A 203 -3.68 18.97 3.93
N VAL A 204 -4.54 19.94 3.61
CA VAL A 204 -5.70 19.72 2.74
C VAL A 204 -5.25 19.26 1.35
N ARG A 205 -4.30 19.96 0.72
CA ARG A 205 -3.82 19.64 -0.63
C ARG A 205 -3.11 18.30 -0.73
N LEU A 206 -2.34 17.90 0.29
CA LEU A 206 -1.75 16.56 0.36
C LEU A 206 -2.84 15.49 0.48
N GLY A 207 -3.90 15.76 1.24
CA GLY A 207 -5.09 14.92 1.29
C GLY A 207 -5.74 14.77 -0.09
N GLU A 208 -5.99 15.87 -0.78
CA GLU A 208 -6.51 15.89 -2.15
C GLU A 208 -5.61 15.14 -3.14
N ALA A 209 -4.29 15.25 -2.99
CA ALA A 209 -3.34 14.51 -3.83
C ALA A 209 -3.51 12.99 -3.67
N VAL A 210 -3.64 12.48 -2.44
CA VAL A 210 -3.95 11.07 -2.16
C VAL A 210 -5.25 10.66 -2.86
N TRP A 211 -6.29 11.50 -2.79
CA TRP A 211 -7.57 11.26 -3.45
C TRP A 211 -7.45 11.18 -4.98
N CYS A 212 -6.72 12.11 -5.58
CA CYS A 212 -6.50 12.11 -7.02
C CYS A 212 -5.73 10.85 -7.46
N ILE A 213 -4.68 10.45 -6.73
CA ILE A 213 -3.91 9.24 -7.05
C ILE A 213 -4.81 8.00 -7.01
N LEU A 214 -5.67 7.86 -6.00
CA LEU A 214 -6.64 6.76 -5.93
C LEU A 214 -7.63 6.78 -7.09
N THR A 215 -8.08 7.96 -7.50
CA THR A 215 -9.02 8.13 -8.62
C THR A 215 -8.36 7.78 -9.95
N GLU A 216 -7.11 8.20 -10.17
CA GLU A 216 -6.33 7.82 -11.34
C GLU A 216 -6.04 6.32 -11.37
N PHE A 217 -5.77 5.72 -10.21
CA PHE A 217 -5.58 4.28 -10.09
C PHE A 217 -6.85 3.49 -10.44
N GLU A 218 -8.00 3.91 -9.91
CA GLU A 218 -9.31 3.35 -10.27
C GLU A 218 -9.57 3.45 -11.78
N ASN A 219 -9.35 4.63 -12.36
CA ASN A 219 -9.53 4.86 -13.80
C ASN A 219 -8.57 4.01 -14.65
N ALA A 220 -7.31 3.84 -14.22
CA ALA A 220 -6.36 2.99 -14.90
C ALA A 220 -6.83 1.53 -14.94
N ILE A 221 -7.36 1.00 -13.83
CA ILE A 221 -7.93 -0.36 -13.79
C ILE A 221 -9.18 -0.46 -14.67
N LYS A 222 -10.04 0.55 -14.64
CA LYS A 222 -11.25 0.59 -15.46
C LYS A 222 -10.94 0.58 -16.96
N MET A 223 -9.92 1.33 -17.38
CA MET A 223 -9.51 1.45 -18.78
C MET A 223 -8.54 0.35 -19.23
N GLU A 224 -8.06 -0.49 -18.31
CA GLU A 224 -7.18 -1.62 -18.63
C GLU A 224 -7.91 -2.62 -19.55
N ASN A 225 -7.46 -2.72 -20.80
CA ASN A 225 -8.09 -3.55 -21.83
C ASN A 225 -7.16 -4.64 -22.36
N SER A 226 -6.14 -5.05 -21.60
CA SER A 226 -5.28 -6.17 -22.02
C SER A 226 -6.10 -7.46 -22.17
N ILE A 227 -6.06 -8.02 -23.38
CA ILE A 227 -6.87 -9.14 -23.89
C ILE A 227 -6.10 -10.46 -23.81
N VAL A 228 -4.85 -10.49 -23.32
CA VAL A 228 -4.03 -11.70 -23.36
C VAL A 228 -4.42 -12.64 -22.21
N PRO A 229 -4.99 -13.84 -22.49
CA PRO A 229 -5.26 -14.83 -21.46
C PRO A 229 -3.95 -15.39 -20.92
N ILE A 230 -3.90 -15.68 -19.61
CA ILE A 230 -2.69 -16.21 -18.99
C ILE A 230 -2.70 -17.72 -19.09
N ALA A 231 -1.60 -18.29 -19.56
CA ALA A 231 -1.45 -19.73 -19.63
C ALA A 231 -1.67 -20.38 -18.24
N GLY A 232 -2.43 -21.47 -18.20
CA GLY A 232 -2.61 -22.30 -17.02
C GLY A 232 -3.60 -21.79 -15.96
N GLY A 233 -4.33 -20.69 -16.22
CA GLY A 233 -5.44 -20.26 -15.36
C GLY A 233 -5.03 -19.80 -13.96
N THR A 234 -3.76 -19.41 -13.76
CA THR A 234 -3.23 -18.94 -12.47
C THR A 234 -3.77 -17.56 -12.06
N VAL A 235 -3.34 -17.07 -10.89
CA VAL A 235 -3.68 -15.72 -10.41
C VAL A 235 -3.07 -14.68 -11.34
N HIS A 236 -3.91 -13.77 -11.83
CA HIS A 236 -3.55 -12.72 -12.76
C HIS A 236 -2.65 -11.66 -12.07
N PRO A 237 -1.56 -11.18 -12.73
CA PRO A 237 -0.68 -10.14 -12.19
C PRO A 237 -1.41 -8.88 -11.75
N LEU A 238 -2.41 -8.42 -12.53
CA LEU A 238 -3.31 -7.34 -12.12
C LEU A 238 -3.98 -7.59 -10.77
N ALA A 239 -4.57 -8.77 -10.54
CA ALA A 239 -5.18 -9.11 -9.26
C ALA A 239 -4.15 -9.08 -8.12
N ARG A 240 -2.95 -9.64 -8.37
CA ARG A 240 -1.85 -9.61 -7.42
C ARG A 240 -1.42 -8.17 -7.08
N TYR A 241 -1.24 -7.33 -8.09
CA TYR A 241 -0.81 -5.94 -7.96
C TYR A 241 -1.84 -5.10 -7.21
N VAL A 242 -3.09 -5.10 -7.66
CA VAL A 242 -4.18 -4.30 -7.06
C VAL A 242 -4.42 -4.71 -5.62
N MET A 243 -4.52 -6.01 -5.33
CA MET A 243 -4.79 -6.45 -3.96
C MET A 243 -3.62 -6.18 -3.02
N ASN A 244 -2.36 -6.38 -3.45
CA ASN A 244 -1.22 -6.03 -2.61
C ASN A 244 -1.15 -4.51 -2.37
N TYR A 245 -1.40 -3.70 -3.39
CA TYR A 245 -1.43 -2.24 -3.27
C TYR A 245 -2.49 -1.78 -2.26
N LEU A 246 -3.72 -2.32 -2.32
CA LEU A 246 -4.77 -2.00 -1.36
C LEU A 246 -4.48 -2.52 0.05
N THR A 247 -3.90 -3.72 0.19
CA THR A 247 -3.47 -4.25 1.48
C THR A 247 -2.43 -3.33 2.14
N PHE A 248 -1.39 -2.91 1.40
CA PHE A 248 -0.39 -1.99 1.95
C PHE A 248 -0.97 -0.63 2.30
N LEU A 249 -1.89 -0.10 1.49
CA LEU A 249 -2.57 1.15 1.82
C LEU A 249 -3.44 1.04 3.07
N SER A 250 -4.02 -0.13 3.32
CA SER A 250 -4.86 -0.34 4.51
C SER A 250 -4.06 -0.20 5.82
N ASP A 251 -2.74 -0.37 5.79
CA ASP A 251 -1.86 -0.14 6.95
C ASP A 251 -1.72 1.35 7.30
N TYR A 252 -1.97 2.27 6.35
CA TYR A 252 -1.92 3.73 6.53
C TYR A 252 -3.26 4.33 7.04
N LYS A 253 -4.08 3.54 7.73
CA LYS A 253 -5.45 3.93 8.09
C LYS A 253 -5.58 5.28 8.79
N GLU A 254 -4.68 5.60 9.72
CA GLU A 254 -4.72 6.87 10.48
C GLU A 254 -4.49 8.09 9.58
N ALA A 255 -3.58 7.99 8.61
CA ALA A 255 -3.33 9.04 7.62
C ALA A 255 -4.45 9.15 6.59
N LEU A 256 -5.16 8.05 6.32
CA LEU A 256 -6.26 7.98 5.38
C LEU A 256 -7.60 8.44 6.00
N ILE A 257 -7.75 8.42 7.32
CA ILE A 257 -8.97 8.88 8.01
C ILE A 257 -9.18 10.39 7.91
N LYS A 258 -8.11 11.19 8.07
CA LYS A 258 -8.18 12.65 8.22
C LYS A 258 -8.36 13.51 6.94
N PRO A 259 -7.89 13.17 5.73
CA PRO A 259 -8.00 14.04 4.55
C PRO A 259 -9.42 14.14 3.97
N SER A 260 -10.46 13.91 4.77
CA SER A 260 -11.82 13.63 4.30
C SER A 260 -12.91 14.60 4.80
N THR A 261 -12.60 15.64 5.58
CA THR A 261 -13.68 16.41 6.21
C THR A 261 -14.39 17.42 5.29
N ASP A 262 -13.76 18.09 4.32
CA ASP A 262 -14.45 19.23 3.68
C ASP A 262 -14.11 19.46 2.19
N THR A 263 -14.53 18.56 1.28
CA THR A 263 -14.58 18.92 -0.15
C THR A 263 -15.78 18.27 -0.84
N PRO A 264 -16.80 19.04 -1.28
CA PRO A 264 -17.94 18.52 -2.01
C PRO A 264 -17.48 18.17 -3.43
N GLY A 265 -17.33 16.88 -3.68
CA GLY A 265 -17.04 16.33 -4.99
C GLY A 265 -17.94 15.11 -5.20
N GLU A 266 -18.77 15.17 -6.23
CA GLU A 266 -19.74 14.15 -6.63
C GLU A 266 -19.05 12.80 -6.81
N LEU A 267 -19.22 11.91 -5.84
CA LEU A 267 -18.95 10.49 -6.03
C LEU A 267 -20.20 9.85 -6.63
N PRO A 268 -20.09 8.83 -7.50
CA PRO A 268 -21.19 7.91 -7.73
C PRO A 268 -21.57 7.29 -6.38
N THR A 269 -22.66 7.77 -5.80
CA THR A 269 -23.01 7.58 -4.39
C THR A 269 -23.52 6.18 -4.06
N VAL A 270 -23.59 5.28 -5.05
CA VAL A 270 -24.17 3.95 -4.89
C VAL A 270 -23.13 2.90 -5.25
N LEU A 271 -22.52 2.31 -4.22
CA LEU A 271 -21.81 1.05 -4.38
C LEU A 271 -22.80 -0.04 -4.84
N PRO A 272 -22.34 -1.07 -5.56
CA PRO A 272 -23.18 -2.23 -5.89
C PRO A 272 -23.86 -2.82 -4.63
N ASP A 273 -25.12 -3.24 -4.74
CA ASP A 273 -26.01 -3.70 -3.64
C ASP A 273 -25.45 -4.82 -2.74
N ASN A 274 -24.37 -5.46 -3.17
CA ASN A 274 -23.68 -6.52 -2.46
C ASN A 274 -22.55 -6.02 -1.55
N ILE A 275 -22.08 -4.77 -1.69
CA ILE A 275 -21.08 -4.14 -0.84
C ILE A 275 -21.81 -3.36 0.25
N ALA A 276 -21.68 -3.82 1.50
CA ALA A 276 -22.20 -3.13 2.65
C ALA A 276 -21.04 -2.47 3.39
N LEU A 277 -21.09 -1.14 3.57
CA LEU A 277 -20.19 -0.48 4.49
C LEU A 277 -20.59 -0.91 5.93
N ASP A 278 -19.96 -1.95 6.45
CA ASP A 278 -20.18 -2.36 7.84
C ASP A 278 -19.64 -1.29 8.81
N ASN A 279 -20.39 -0.95 9.84
CA ASN A 279 -20.00 0.02 10.87
C ASN A 279 -18.98 -0.60 11.83
N CYS A 280 -17.72 -0.71 11.41
CA CYS A 280 -16.61 -1.17 12.25
C CYS A 280 -15.90 0.01 12.95
N PRO A 281 -15.48 -0.12 14.23
CA PRO A 281 -14.64 0.86 14.88
C PRO A 281 -13.25 0.93 14.23
N GLY A 282 -12.68 2.14 14.05
CA GLY A 282 -11.38 2.33 13.40
C GLY A 282 -11.40 2.27 11.86
N ARG A 283 -12.60 2.45 11.26
CA ARG A 283 -12.84 2.39 9.82
C ARG A 283 -12.03 3.44 9.06
N LEU A 284 -11.58 3.07 7.86
CA LEU A 284 -11.20 4.05 6.83
C LEU A 284 -12.37 5.02 6.62
N SER A 285 -12.08 6.27 6.23
CA SER A 285 -13.14 7.23 5.93
C SER A 285 -14.12 6.64 4.91
N THR A 286 -15.40 6.98 5.03
CA THR A 286 -16.48 6.48 4.14
C THR A 286 -16.10 6.62 2.67
N ARG A 287 -15.47 7.75 2.31
CA ARG A 287 -15.03 8.02 0.95
C ARG A 287 -13.91 7.05 0.49
N ILE A 288 -12.92 6.71 1.33
CA ILE A 288 -11.81 5.81 0.93
C ILE A 288 -12.33 4.39 0.83
N SER A 289 -13.17 4.00 1.79
CA SER A 289 -13.88 2.72 1.77
C SER A 289 -14.65 2.55 0.46
N THR A 290 -15.41 3.57 0.05
CA THR A 290 -16.14 3.54 -1.23
C THR A 290 -15.21 3.39 -2.43
N ARG A 291 -14.09 4.11 -2.47
CA ARG A 291 -13.11 3.99 -3.56
C ARG A 291 -12.45 2.61 -3.61
N PHE A 292 -12.08 2.04 -2.47
CA PHE A 292 -11.54 0.68 -2.40
C PHE A 292 -12.58 -0.34 -2.89
N GLY A 293 -13.85 -0.14 -2.53
CA GLY A 293 -14.98 -0.93 -3.06
C GLY A 293 -15.06 -0.88 -4.58
N TRP A 294 -14.99 0.30 -5.19
CA TRP A 294 -15.00 0.48 -6.64
C TRP A 294 -13.78 -0.14 -7.33
N ILE A 295 -12.58 0.04 -6.79
CA ILE A 295 -11.35 -0.55 -7.32
C ILE A 295 -11.46 -2.09 -7.36
N ILE A 296 -11.95 -2.69 -6.27
CA ILE A 296 -12.11 -4.15 -6.17
C ILE A 296 -13.23 -4.61 -7.11
N PHE A 297 -14.32 -3.86 -7.22
CA PHE A 297 -15.40 -4.14 -8.18
C PHE A 297 -14.87 -4.16 -9.62
N PHE A 298 -14.16 -3.10 -10.06
CA PHE A 298 -13.59 -3.06 -11.41
C PHE A 298 -12.57 -4.17 -11.64
N LEU A 299 -11.75 -4.50 -10.64
CA LEU A 299 -10.84 -5.64 -10.72
C LEU A 299 -11.61 -6.95 -10.98
N VAL A 300 -12.65 -7.23 -10.19
CA VAL A 300 -13.46 -8.44 -10.33
C VAL A 300 -14.12 -8.49 -11.72
N SER A 301 -14.77 -7.40 -12.16
CA SER A 301 -15.38 -7.35 -13.50
C SER A 301 -14.38 -7.54 -14.64
N LYS A 302 -13.13 -7.06 -14.48
CA LYS A 302 -12.07 -7.30 -15.48
C LYS A 302 -11.60 -8.75 -15.49
N LEU A 303 -11.61 -9.43 -14.35
CA LEU A 303 -11.28 -10.84 -14.27
C LEU A 303 -12.39 -11.72 -14.86
N GLU A 304 -13.66 -11.37 -14.63
CA GLU A 304 -14.82 -12.01 -15.25
C GLU A 304 -14.78 -11.85 -16.79
N ALA A 305 -14.60 -10.61 -17.29
CA ALA A 305 -14.49 -10.39 -18.73
C ALA A 305 -13.31 -11.14 -19.37
N ARG A 306 -12.24 -11.42 -18.61
CA ARG A 306 -11.10 -12.22 -19.07
C ARG A 306 -11.32 -13.71 -18.97
N SER A 307 -12.15 -14.20 -18.04
CA SER A 307 -12.52 -15.61 -18.02
C SER A 307 -13.27 -15.99 -19.30
N ASP A 308 -14.02 -15.07 -19.89
CA ASP A 308 -14.76 -15.29 -21.14
C ASP A 308 -13.86 -15.39 -22.39
N LEU A 309 -12.57 -15.07 -22.28
CA LEU A 309 -11.60 -15.13 -23.38
C LEU A 309 -10.94 -16.51 -23.53
N TYR A 310 -11.16 -17.45 -22.60
CA TYR A 310 -10.61 -18.79 -22.71
C TYR A 310 -11.50 -19.67 -23.59
N ASP A 311 -10.90 -20.36 -24.55
CA ASP A 311 -11.61 -21.33 -25.40
C ASP A 311 -12.13 -22.53 -24.60
N ASP A 312 -11.36 -22.97 -23.59
CA ASP A 312 -11.75 -24.07 -22.70
C ASP A 312 -12.56 -23.52 -21.51
N VAL A 313 -13.83 -23.91 -21.43
CA VAL A 313 -14.78 -23.50 -20.38
C VAL A 313 -14.30 -23.95 -18.99
N ALA A 314 -13.66 -25.11 -18.86
CA ALA A 314 -13.12 -25.54 -17.59
C ALA A 314 -11.95 -24.64 -17.15
N LEU A 315 -11.08 -24.26 -18.08
CA LEU A 315 -9.98 -23.34 -17.80
C LEU A 315 -10.50 -21.94 -17.41
N SER A 316 -11.56 -21.48 -18.06
CA SER A 316 -12.28 -20.24 -17.70
C SER A 316 -12.73 -20.24 -16.24
N HIS A 317 -13.43 -21.30 -15.81
CA HIS A 317 -13.88 -21.45 -14.43
C HIS A 317 -12.73 -21.60 -13.44
N LEU A 318 -11.67 -22.33 -13.80
CA LEU A 318 -10.45 -22.47 -12.98
C LEU A 318 -9.77 -21.11 -12.76
N PHE A 319 -9.63 -20.33 -13.82
CA PHE A 319 -9.04 -18.99 -13.76
C PHE A 319 -9.85 -18.07 -12.84
N LEU A 320 -11.16 -18.03 -13.00
CA LEU A 320 -12.02 -17.19 -12.16
C LEU A 320 -11.99 -17.65 -10.70
N MET A 321 -12.05 -18.96 -10.46
CA MET A 321 -11.93 -19.57 -9.13
C MET A 321 -10.63 -19.13 -8.43
N ASN A 322 -9.48 -19.27 -9.10
CA ASN A 322 -8.17 -18.91 -8.54
C ASN A 322 -8.09 -17.42 -8.17
N ASN A 323 -8.53 -16.54 -9.06
CA ASN A 323 -8.43 -15.11 -8.86
C ASN A 323 -9.41 -14.61 -7.78
N LEU A 324 -10.66 -15.07 -7.79
CA LEU A 324 -11.63 -14.71 -6.76
C LEU A 324 -11.23 -15.24 -5.38
N HIS A 325 -10.72 -16.47 -5.30
CA HIS A 325 -10.20 -17.02 -4.04
C HIS A 325 -9.04 -16.17 -3.51
N TYR A 326 -8.09 -15.79 -4.37
CA TYR A 326 -6.99 -14.91 -4.00
C TYR A 326 -7.48 -13.56 -3.44
N ILE A 327 -8.43 -12.91 -4.11
CA ILE A 327 -9.04 -11.65 -3.63
C ILE A 327 -9.72 -11.87 -2.27
N VAL A 328 -10.52 -12.93 -2.12
CA VAL A 328 -11.23 -13.24 -0.87
C VAL A 328 -10.25 -13.47 0.29
N GLN A 329 -9.16 -14.19 0.09
CA GLN A 329 -8.14 -14.38 1.15
C GLN A 329 -7.52 -13.03 1.53
N LYS A 330 -7.10 -12.24 0.54
CA LYS A 330 -6.51 -10.91 0.79
C LYS A 330 -7.45 -9.98 1.55
N VAL A 331 -8.73 -9.94 1.19
CA VAL A 331 -9.73 -9.12 1.90
C VAL A 331 -9.95 -9.62 3.32
N LYS A 332 -9.99 -10.94 3.54
CA LYS A 332 -10.22 -11.54 4.85
C LYS A 332 -9.11 -11.17 5.86
N ASP A 333 -7.88 -11.05 5.38
CA ASP A 333 -6.69 -10.88 6.21
C ASP A 333 -6.36 -9.40 6.49
N CYS A 334 -7.15 -8.44 6.00
CA CYS A 334 -6.90 -7.01 6.23
C CYS A 334 -8.17 -6.18 6.47
N GLU A 335 -8.00 -4.88 6.71
CA GLU A 335 -9.09 -3.92 6.99
C GLU A 335 -10.09 -3.77 5.83
N LEU A 336 -9.77 -4.30 4.64
CA LEU A 336 -10.70 -4.37 3.51
C LEU A 336 -11.97 -5.17 3.84
N LYS A 337 -11.91 -6.09 4.82
CA LYS A 337 -13.09 -6.78 5.33
C LYS A 337 -14.14 -5.79 5.86
N CYS A 338 -13.71 -4.77 6.60
CA CYS A 338 -14.58 -3.73 7.16
C CYS A 338 -15.15 -2.82 6.07
N VAL A 339 -14.42 -2.68 4.95
CA VAL A 339 -14.83 -1.89 3.79
C VAL A 339 -15.94 -2.57 2.99
N LEU A 340 -15.75 -3.85 2.65
CA LEU A 340 -16.63 -4.60 1.75
C LEU A 340 -17.81 -5.28 2.47
N GLY A 341 -17.61 -5.61 3.74
CA GLY A 341 -18.59 -6.26 4.60
C GLY A 341 -18.68 -7.78 4.41
N GLU A 342 -19.28 -8.47 5.39
CA GLU A 342 -19.37 -9.93 5.39
C GLU A 342 -20.34 -10.46 4.31
N LYS A 343 -21.35 -9.66 3.92
CA LYS A 343 -22.28 -10.00 2.83
C LYS A 343 -21.54 -10.19 1.51
N TRP A 344 -20.65 -9.26 1.15
CA TRP A 344 -19.84 -9.36 -0.06
C TRP A 344 -18.92 -10.59 0.00
N LEU A 345 -18.23 -10.80 1.12
CA LEU A 345 -17.36 -11.96 1.33
C LEU A 345 -18.11 -13.28 1.16
N LYS A 346 -19.33 -13.37 1.69
CA LYS A 346 -20.18 -14.56 1.53
C LYS A 346 -20.54 -14.79 0.07
N THR A 347 -20.95 -13.75 -0.65
CA THR A 347 -21.26 -13.83 -2.09
C THR A 347 -20.05 -14.32 -2.87
N GLN A 348 -18.88 -13.71 -2.69
CA GLN A 348 -17.67 -14.10 -3.41
C GLN A 348 -17.22 -15.54 -3.07
N ARG A 349 -17.30 -15.95 -1.81
CA ARG A 349 -17.03 -17.36 -1.43
C ARG A 349 -18.00 -18.34 -2.10
N ASN A 350 -19.25 -17.95 -2.28
CA ASN A 350 -20.22 -18.78 -3.00
C ASN A 350 -19.88 -18.86 -4.49
N THR A 351 -19.51 -17.75 -5.12
CA THR A 351 -19.05 -17.72 -6.51
C THR A 351 -17.82 -18.60 -6.70
N VAL A 352 -16.83 -18.54 -5.81
CA VAL A 352 -15.64 -19.44 -5.85
C VAL A 352 -16.06 -20.92 -5.81
N ARG A 353 -16.99 -21.29 -4.92
CA ARG A 353 -17.49 -22.68 -4.85
C ARG A 353 -18.25 -23.08 -6.11
N GLN A 354 -19.02 -22.16 -6.69
CA GLN A 354 -19.73 -22.41 -7.94
C GLN A 354 -18.74 -22.63 -9.09
N CYS A 355 -17.74 -21.76 -9.25
CA CYS A 355 -16.69 -21.92 -10.26
C CYS A 355 -15.94 -23.25 -10.08
N ALA A 356 -15.63 -23.66 -8.84
CA ALA A 356 -15.03 -24.96 -8.56
C ALA A 356 -15.92 -26.12 -9.03
N GLY A 357 -17.22 -26.09 -8.71
CA GLY A 357 -18.16 -27.11 -9.14
C GLY A 357 -18.39 -27.14 -10.66
N ASP A 358 -18.41 -25.98 -11.32
CA ASP A 358 -18.59 -25.89 -12.77
C ASP A 358 -17.33 -26.33 -13.53
N TYR A 359 -16.14 -26.01 -13.01
CA TYR A 359 -14.87 -26.61 -13.44
C TYR A 359 -14.90 -28.13 -13.31
N GLU A 360 -15.25 -28.66 -12.14
CA GLU A 360 -15.30 -30.10 -11.88
C GLU A 360 -16.26 -30.81 -12.84
N LYS A 361 -17.45 -30.25 -13.06
CA LYS A 361 -18.42 -30.79 -14.02
C LYS A 361 -17.90 -30.73 -15.45
N ALA A 362 -17.31 -29.61 -15.88
CA ALA A 362 -16.86 -29.43 -17.26
C ALA A 362 -15.78 -30.47 -17.65
N VAL A 363 -14.90 -30.82 -16.71
CA VAL A 363 -13.83 -31.80 -16.96
C VAL A 363 -14.33 -33.23 -16.75
N TRP A 364 -14.88 -33.51 -15.57
CA TRP A 364 -15.03 -34.89 -15.10
C TRP A 364 -16.37 -35.51 -15.48
N LYS A 365 -17.35 -34.74 -15.94
CA LYS A 365 -18.63 -35.29 -16.41
C LYS A 365 -18.43 -36.26 -17.58
N ASN A 366 -17.51 -35.98 -18.51
CA ASN A 366 -17.21 -36.86 -19.64
C ASN A 366 -16.47 -38.14 -19.21
N VAL A 367 -15.61 -38.02 -18.19
CA VAL A 367 -14.95 -39.18 -17.57
C VAL A 367 -16.00 -40.08 -16.91
N LEU A 368 -16.93 -39.48 -16.16
CA LEU A 368 -17.98 -40.21 -15.44
C LEU A 368 -18.99 -40.82 -16.39
N SER A 369 -19.44 -40.12 -17.45
CA SER A 369 -20.43 -40.65 -18.41
C SER A 369 -19.98 -41.94 -19.08
N SER A 370 -18.66 -42.17 -19.20
CA SER A 370 -18.10 -43.42 -19.71
C SER A 370 -18.36 -44.62 -18.79
N ILE A 371 -18.60 -44.40 -17.50
CA ILE A 371 -18.77 -45.44 -16.46
C ILE A 371 -20.12 -45.40 -15.74
N THR A 372 -20.87 -44.29 -15.82
CA THR A 372 -22.22 -44.13 -15.25
C THR A 372 -23.28 -44.21 -16.35
N GLU A 373 -23.94 -45.37 -16.46
CA GLU A 373 -25.18 -45.52 -17.24
C GLU A 373 -26.17 -46.44 -16.53
N GLU A 374 -27.45 -46.13 -16.76
CA GLU A 374 -28.67 -46.60 -16.11
C GLU A 374 -29.27 -47.81 -16.84
N GLY A 375 -29.42 -48.95 -16.14
CA GLY A 375 -30.27 -50.06 -16.59
C GLY A 375 -29.59 -51.15 -17.43
N GLY A 376 -29.60 -52.36 -16.89
CA GLY A 376 -29.36 -53.61 -17.64
C GLY A 376 -27.98 -54.26 -17.45
N VAL A 377 -27.99 -55.59 -17.37
CA VAL A 377 -26.77 -56.43 -17.38
C VAL A 377 -26.03 -56.19 -18.69
N SER A 378 -24.91 -55.48 -18.64
CA SER A 378 -24.08 -55.18 -19.81
C SER A 378 -23.28 -56.43 -20.23
N SER A 379 -23.23 -56.70 -21.54
CA SER A 379 -22.34 -57.75 -22.10
C SER A 379 -20.86 -57.43 -21.83
N GLY A 380 -20.01 -58.45 -21.75
CA GLY A 380 -18.57 -58.30 -21.49
C GLY A 380 -17.84 -57.42 -22.52
N GLU A 381 -18.28 -57.42 -23.78
CA GLU A 381 -17.73 -56.54 -24.83
C GLU A 381 -18.10 -55.07 -24.61
N ALA A 382 -19.35 -54.79 -24.23
CA ALA A 382 -19.81 -53.44 -23.92
C ALA A 382 -19.08 -52.84 -22.71
N LEU A 383 -18.80 -53.66 -21.69
CA LEU A 383 -17.99 -53.29 -20.54
C LEU A 383 -16.55 -52.93 -20.94
N LYS A 384 -15.95 -53.68 -21.88
CA LYS A 384 -14.60 -53.40 -22.41
C LYS A 384 -14.53 -52.09 -23.19
N GLU A 385 -15.55 -51.78 -24.01
CA GLU A 385 -15.62 -50.51 -24.71
C GLU A 385 -15.77 -49.33 -23.74
N LYS A 386 -16.62 -49.46 -22.71
CA LYS A 386 -16.76 -48.45 -21.65
C LYS A 386 -15.46 -48.18 -20.90
N LEU A 387 -14.69 -49.22 -20.58
CA LEU A 387 -13.38 -49.07 -19.92
C LEU A 387 -12.34 -48.37 -20.83
N LYS A 388 -12.35 -48.66 -22.14
CA LYS A 388 -11.51 -47.93 -23.10
C LYS A 388 -11.90 -46.46 -23.19
N GLY A 389 -13.21 -46.17 -23.24
CA GLY A 389 -13.73 -44.81 -23.24
C GLY A 389 -13.32 -44.03 -22.00
N PHE A 390 -13.42 -44.66 -20.82
CA PHE A 390 -12.95 -44.09 -19.56
C PHE A 390 -11.45 -43.76 -19.59
N ASN A 391 -10.60 -44.71 -20.02
CA ASN A 391 -9.16 -44.49 -20.09
C ASN A 391 -8.81 -43.32 -21.02
N LEU A 392 -9.46 -43.24 -22.19
CA LEU A 392 -9.24 -42.16 -23.14
C LEU A 392 -9.70 -40.80 -22.59
N ALA A 393 -10.87 -40.76 -21.94
CA ALA A 393 -11.38 -39.54 -21.30
C ALA A 393 -10.49 -39.09 -20.13
N MET A 394 -9.97 -40.03 -19.34
CA MET A 394 -9.00 -39.77 -18.27
C MET A 394 -7.68 -39.22 -18.81
N GLU A 395 -7.10 -39.85 -19.83
CA GLU A 395 -5.87 -39.37 -20.46
C GLU A 395 -6.03 -37.98 -21.07
N GLU A 396 -7.19 -37.71 -21.67
CA GLU A 396 -7.51 -36.38 -22.18
C GLU A 396 -7.65 -35.35 -21.06
N ALA A 397 -8.33 -35.69 -19.95
CA ALA A 397 -8.44 -34.82 -18.79
C ALA A 397 -7.06 -34.51 -18.17
N THR A 398 -6.21 -35.53 -17.94
CA THR A 398 -4.86 -35.36 -17.42
C THR A 398 -3.99 -34.54 -18.38
N ARG A 399 -4.08 -34.76 -19.69
CA ARG A 399 -3.36 -33.98 -20.70
C ARG A 399 -3.82 -32.52 -20.74
N ARG A 400 -5.13 -32.26 -20.64
CA ARG A 400 -5.67 -30.89 -20.55
C ARG A 400 -5.20 -30.20 -19.26
N HIS A 401 -5.21 -30.92 -18.14
CA HIS A 401 -4.86 -30.39 -16.81
C HIS A 401 -3.36 -30.25 -16.56
N GLY A 402 -2.51 -30.95 -17.31
CA GLY A 402 -1.06 -30.96 -17.06
C GLY A 402 -0.38 -29.59 -17.11
N GLY A 403 -1.02 -28.58 -17.73
CA GLY A 403 -0.56 -27.19 -17.75
C GLY A 403 -1.32 -26.23 -16.84
N TRP A 404 -2.30 -26.71 -16.07
CA TRP A 404 -3.19 -25.88 -15.26
C TRP A 404 -2.73 -25.79 -13.82
N VAL A 405 -2.85 -24.61 -13.22
CA VAL A 405 -2.24 -24.33 -11.91
C VAL A 405 -3.29 -23.80 -10.94
N VAL A 406 -3.39 -24.42 -9.77
CA VAL A 406 -4.08 -23.87 -8.59
C VAL A 406 -3.02 -23.45 -7.58
N PRO A 407 -2.69 -22.14 -7.47
CA PRO A 407 -1.58 -21.69 -6.63
C PRO A 407 -1.80 -21.89 -5.14
N ASP A 408 -3.03 -21.71 -4.66
CA ASP A 408 -3.38 -21.85 -3.24
C ASP A 408 -3.50 -23.31 -2.85
N ALA A 409 -2.68 -23.75 -1.88
CA ALA A 409 -2.64 -25.14 -1.46
C ALA A 409 -3.97 -25.62 -0.84
N THR A 410 -4.66 -24.76 -0.09
CA THR A 410 -5.91 -25.13 0.58
C THR A 410 -7.07 -25.27 -0.40
N LEU A 411 -7.10 -24.44 -1.44
CA LEU A 411 -8.05 -24.54 -2.54
C LEU A 411 -7.75 -25.78 -3.38
N ARG A 412 -6.48 -26.02 -3.72
CA ARG A 412 -6.05 -27.19 -4.48
C ARG A 412 -6.42 -28.50 -3.77
N GLU A 413 -6.18 -28.59 -2.47
CA GLU A 413 -6.56 -29.77 -1.68
C GLU A 413 -8.08 -29.99 -1.67
N LYS A 414 -8.88 -28.93 -1.53
CA LYS A 414 -10.35 -29.02 -1.54
C LYS A 414 -10.90 -29.51 -2.88
N VAL A 415 -10.43 -28.92 -3.97
CA VAL A 415 -10.83 -29.31 -5.33
C VAL A 415 -10.36 -30.74 -5.63
N GLY A 416 -9.10 -31.07 -5.31
CA GLY A 416 -8.56 -32.42 -5.48
C GLY A 416 -9.35 -33.48 -4.70
N LYS A 417 -9.73 -33.16 -3.44
CA LYS A 417 -10.59 -34.04 -2.64
C LYS A 417 -11.99 -34.20 -3.25
N SER A 418 -12.61 -33.12 -3.69
CA SER A 418 -13.93 -33.16 -4.34
C SER A 418 -13.93 -34.07 -5.58
N ILE A 419 -12.90 -33.93 -6.42
CA ILE A 419 -12.70 -34.77 -7.61
C ILE A 419 -12.51 -36.24 -7.22
N LEU A 420 -11.68 -36.51 -6.21
CA LEU A 420 -11.44 -37.87 -5.72
C LEU A 420 -12.73 -38.52 -5.20
N ASP A 421 -13.50 -37.79 -4.38
CA ASP A 421 -14.76 -38.23 -3.80
C ASP A 421 -15.85 -38.46 -4.88
N MET A 422 -15.71 -37.83 -6.04
CA MET A 422 -16.61 -38.00 -7.18
C MET A 422 -16.21 -39.17 -8.09
N VAL A 423 -14.94 -39.24 -8.51
CA VAL A 423 -14.47 -40.21 -9.52
C VAL A 423 -14.20 -41.58 -8.91
N LEU A 424 -13.57 -41.65 -7.74
CA LEU A 424 -13.09 -42.91 -7.16
C LEU A 424 -14.23 -43.87 -6.78
N PRO A 425 -15.34 -43.43 -6.15
CA PRO A 425 -16.45 -44.33 -5.84
C PRO A 425 -17.12 -44.88 -7.10
N ALA A 426 -17.35 -44.02 -8.11
CA ALA A 426 -17.94 -44.43 -9.38
C ALA A 426 -17.07 -45.48 -10.09
N TYR A 427 -15.75 -45.26 -10.11
CA TYR A 427 -14.79 -46.20 -10.69
C TYR A 427 -14.76 -47.54 -9.96
N ARG A 428 -14.76 -47.54 -8.61
CA ARG A 428 -14.80 -48.77 -7.81
C ARG A 428 -16.07 -49.58 -8.03
N ILE A 429 -17.22 -48.92 -8.13
CA ILE A 429 -18.51 -49.58 -8.41
C ILE A 429 -18.47 -50.20 -9.82
N PHE A 430 -17.93 -49.48 -10.80
CA PHE A 430 -17.76 -49.98 -12.17
C PHE A 430 -16.86 -51.23 -12.20
N LEU A 431 -15.70 -51.18 -11.53
CA LEU A 431 -14.78 -52.32 -11.45
C LEU A 431 -15.39 -53.53 -10.73
N ALA A 432 -16.21 -53.32 -9.71
CA ALA A 432 -16.89 -54.41 -9.00
C ALA A 432 -17.86 -55.20 -9.91
N ARG A 433 -18.43 -54.56 -10.94
CA ARG A 433 -19.27 -55.22 -11.96
C ARG A 433 -18.44 -56.00 -12.99
N PHE A 434 -17.15 -55.71 -13.09
CA PHE A 434 -16.19 -56.31 -14.02
C PHE A 434 -15.62 -57.67 -13.55
N LYS A 435 -16.10 -58.21 -12.43
CA LYS A 435 -15.48 -59.33 -11.68
C LYS A 435 -15.06 -60.53 -12.56
N ASN A 436 -13.78 -60.88 -12.40
CA ASN A 436 -13.08 -62.15 -12.70
C ASN A 436 -12.87 -62.60 -14.15
N ARG A 437 -13.28 -61.87 -15.19
CA ARG A 437 -13.08 -62.35 -16.58
C ARG A 437 -12.11 -61.52 -17.43
N TYR A 438 -11.69 -60.33 -16.98
CA TYR A 438 -11.00 -59.35 -17.86
C TYR A 438 -9.96 -58.45 -17.16
N GLU A 439 -9.27 -58.94 -16.13
CA GLU A 439 -8.24 -58.16 -15.38
C GLU A 439 -7.14 -57.58 -16.27
N SER A 440 -6.79 -58.26 -17.37
CA SER A 440 -5.77 -57.81 -18.33
C SER A 440 -6.10 -56.50 -19.07
N TYR A 441 -7.32 -55.97 -18.93
CA TYR A 441 -7.77 -54.74 -19.60
C TYR A 441 -7.83 -53.52 -18.69
N ILE A 442 -7.59 -53.70 -17.39
CA ILE A 442 -7.57 -52.61 -16.41
C ILE A 442 -6.25 -51.86 -16.55
N LYS A 443 -6.32 -50.59 -16.97
CA LYS A 443 -5.14 -49.73 -17.13
C LYS A 443 -4.73 -49.02 -15.84
N TYR A 444 -5.69 -48.71 -14.98
CA TYR A 444 -5.48 -48.01 -13.71
C TYR A 444 -6.11 -48.81 -12.58
N THR A 445 -5.32 -49.19 -11.58
CA THR A 445 -5.88 -49.65 -10.30
C THR A 445 -6.55 -48.49 -9.57
N PRO A 446 -7.51 -48.73 -8.66
CA PRO A 446 -8.07 -47.67 -7.82
C PRO A 446 -7.02 -46.85 -7.08
N GLU A 447 -5.92 -47.48 -6.66
CA GLU A 447 -4.80 -46.87 -5.97
C GLU A 447 -3.97 -45.97 -6.91
N GLU A 448 -3.67 -46.43 -8.13
CA GLU A 448 -2.99 -45.63 -9.16
C GLU A 448 -3.84 -44.43 -9.60
N LEU A 449 -5.16 -44.62 -9.74
CA LEU A 449 -6.09 -43.54 -10.08
C LEU A 449 -6.16 -42.50 -8.96
N GLN A 450 -6.17 -42.95 -7.70
CA GLN A 450 -6.13 -42.06 -6.54
C GLN A 450 -4.85 -41.22 -6.50
N GLU A 451 -3.70 -41.82 -6.83
CA GLU A 451 -2.43 -41.09 -6.88
C GLU A 451 -2.37 -40.11 -8.07
N LEU A 452 -2.92 -40.50 -9.23
CA LEU A 452 -3.01 -39.64 -10.40
C LEU A 452 -3.90 -38.42 -10.16
N LEU A 453 -5.01 -38.56 -9.41
CA LEU A 453 -5.95 -37.48 -9.13
C LEU A 453 -5.50 -36.53 -8.00
N ARG A 454 -4.52 -36.96 -7.20
CA ARG A 454 -3.93 -36.15 -6.11
C ARG A 454 -2.85 -35.20 -6.59
N ASN A 455 -2.14 -35.59 -7.65
CA ASN A 455 -1.08 -34.83 -8.30
C ASN A 455 -1.66 -33.95 -9.40
#